data_AF-A0AAD5QFE1-F1
#
_entry.id   AF-A0AAD5QFE1-F1
#
_cell.length_a   1.000
_cell.length_b   1.000
_cell.length_c   1.000
_cell.angle_alpha   90.00
_cell.angle_beta   90.00
_cell.angle_gamma   90.00
#
_symmetry.space_group_name_H-M   'P 1'
#
loop_
_entity.id
_entity.type
_entity.pdbx_description
1 polymer ?
#
loop_
_entity_poly.entity_id
_entity_poly.type
_entity_poly.pdbx_seq_one_letter_code
_entity_poly.pdbx_strand_id
1 'polypeptide(L)'
;MSASTTGHGVGQPAAAVICMPATGMNFAPISPQHLSISGTLTTSNIIMANWSREMWQSVVNRVLRMITSGPFGTHFATAFAIVT
;
A
#
# COMPACT_ATOMS: atom_id res chain seq x y z
N MET A 1 -6.02 -43.80 -42.61
CA MET A 1 -7.44 -43.68 -42.21
C MET A 1 -7.47 -42.93 -40.90
N SER A 2 -8.02 -41.72 -40.91
CA SER A 2 -8.17 -40.85 -39.74
C SER A 2 -9.19 -41.42 -38.76
N ALA A 3 -8.91 -41.33 -37.46
CA ALA A 3 -9.91 -41.49 -36.42
C ALA A 3 -10.03 -40.16 -35.67
N SER A 4 -11.09 -39.44 -35.99
CA SER A 4 -11.60 -38.28 -35.27
C SER A 4 -12.36 -38.78 -34.04
N THR A 5 -12.17 -38.18 -32.87
CA THR A 5 -13.11 -38.33 -31.77
C THR A 5 -13.23 -36.99 -31.04
N THR A 6 -14.33 -36.32 -31.35
CA THR A 6 -14.88 -35.18 -30.62
C THR A 6 -15.42 -35.65 -29.27
N GLY A 7 -14.99 -35.03 -28.18
CA GLY A 7 -15.57 -35.18 -26.84
C GLY A 7 -15.80 -33.81 -26.22
N HIS A 8 -17.06 -33.49 -25.95
CA HIS A 8 -17.55 -32.25 -25.34
C HIS A 8 -18.00 -32.56 -23.90
N GLY A 9 -17.73 -31.64 -22.96
CA GLY A 9 -18.05 -31.74 -21.53
C GLY A 9 -16.81 -32.04 -20.69
N VAL A 10 -16.54 -31.40 -19.54
CA VAL A 10 -17.41 -30.72 -18.58
C VAL A 10 -16.51 -29.89 -17.64
N GLY A 11 -16.92 -28.67 -17.30
CA GLY A 11 -16.55 -27.96 -16.07
C GLY A 11 -15.06 -27.72 -15.79
N GLN A 12 -14.44 -26.73 -16.44
CA GLN A 12 -13.32 -26.04 -15.81
C GLN A 12 -13.90 -25.31 -14.58
N PRO A 13 -13.47 -25.57 -13.33
CA PRO A 13 -13.82 -24.66 -12.26
C PRO A 13 -13.33 -23.29 -12.68
N ALA A 14 -14.20 -22.28 -12.58
CA ALA A 14 -13.83 -20.89 -12.78
C ALA A 14 -12.61 -20.65 -11.88
N ALA A 15 -11.42 -20.76 -12.46
CA ALA A 15 -10.18 -20.45 -11.79
C ALA A 15 -10.43 -19.03 -11.31
N ALA A 16 -10.43 -18.85 -9.98
CA ALA A 16 -10.42 -17.53 -9.38
C ALA A 16 -9.43 -16.74 -10.23
N VAL A 17 -9.93 -15.70 -10.91
CA VAL A 17 -9.08 -14.81 -11.69
C VAL A 17 -8.30 -14.06 -10.62
N ILE A 18 -7.26 -14.73 -10.10
CA ILE A 18 -6.18 -14.07 -9.42
C ILE A 18 -5.65 -13.16 -10.51
N CYS A 19 -5.70 -11.85 -10.30
CA CYS A 19 -5.03 -10.86 -11.14
C CYS A 19 -3.51 -11.08 -11.03
N MET A 20 -3.06 -12.25 -11.48
CA MET A 20 -1.68 -12.67 -11.50
C MET A 20 -1.12 -12.15 -12.83
N PRO A 21 -0.11 -11.28 -12.79
CA PRO A 21 0.60 -10.91 -14.00
C PRO A 21 1.14 -12.16 -14.67
N ALA A 22 1.15 -12.19 -16.00
CA ALA A 22 1.79 -13.26 -16.75
C ALA A 22 3.26 -13.42 -16.30
N THR A 23 3.67 -14.67 -16.09
CA THR A 23 5.06 -15.03 -15.75
C THR A 23 6.02 -14.42 -16.77
N GLY A 24 6.95 -13.58 -16.31
CA GLY A 24 7.94 -12.91 -17.16
C GLY A 24 7.67 -11.43 -17.46
N MET A 25 6.59 -10.84 -16.92
CA MET A 25 6.38 -9.39 -16.99
C MET A 25 7.29 -8.66 -15.97
N ASN A 26 8.25 -7.89 -16.47
CA ASN A 26 9.00 -6.95 -15.63
C ASN A 26 8.10 -5.76 -15.31
N PHE A 27 7.68 -5.63 -14.06
CA PHE A 27 7.02 -4.41 -13.60
C PHE A 27 7.99 -3.25 -13.70
N ALA A 28 7.54 -2.14 -14.29
CA ALA A 28 8.25 -0.88 -14.11
C ALA A 28 8.35 -0.59 -12.59
N PRO A 29 9.45 0.01 -12.11
CA PRO A 29 9.57 0.40 -10.72
C PRO A 29 8.34 1.19 -10.27
N ILE A 30 7.77 0.83 -9.11
CA ILE A 30 6.61 1.54 -8.56
C ILE A 30 7.05 2.97 -8.24
N SER A 31 6.34 3.96 -8.80
CA SER A 31 6.64 5.37 -8.55
C SER A 31 6.58 5.67 -7.04
N PRO A 32 7.53 6.43 -6.47
CA PRO A 32 7.57 6.75 -5.04
C PRO A 32 6.29 7.38 -4.49
N GLN A 33 5.54 8.10 -5.34
CA GLN A 33 4.27 8.71 -4.96
C GLN A 33 3.18 7.68 -4.59
N HIS A 34 3.27 6.43 -5.09
CA HIS A 34 2.36 5.35 -4.74
C HIS A 34 2.79 4.59 -3.48
N LEU A 35 4.00 4.88 -2.97
CA LEU A 35 4.56 4.28 -1.76
C LEU A 35 4.42 5.19 -0.53
N SER A 36 3.74 6.34 -0.70
CA SER A 36 3.54 7.34 0.35
C SER A 36 2.06 7.50 0.65
N ILE A 37 1.74 7.64 1.93
CA ILE A 37 0.41 8.02 2.42
C ILE A 37 0.54 9.41 3.03
N SER A 38 -0.29 10.35 2.59
CA SER A 38 -0.34 11.71 3.11
C SER A 38 -1.73 12.06 3.63
N GLY A 39 -1.79 13.08 4.49
CA GLY A 39 -3.04 13.60 5.04
C GLY A 39 -2.81 14.93 5.75
N THR A 40 -3.89 15.67 6.00
CA THR A 40 -3.86 16.94 6.71
C THR A 40 -4.48 16.76 8.08
N LEU A 41 -3.79 17.20 9.13
CA LEU A 41 -4.31 17.24 10.49
C LEU A 41 -4.62 18.68 10.87
N THR A 42 -5.89 18.95 11.17
CA THR A 42 -6.34 20.26 11.65
C THR A 42 -6.54 20.19 13.16
N THR A 43 -6.06 21.19 13.88
CA THR A 43 -6.25 21.31 15.33
C THR A 43 -6.89 22.65 15.68
N SER A 44 -7.79 22.64 16.66
CA SER A 44 -8.34 23.85 17.28
C SER A 44 -7.52 24.32 18.49
N ASN A 45 -6.56 23.51 18.94
CA ASN A 45 -5.70 23.84 20.06
C ASN A 45 -4.62 24.84 19.61
N ILE A 46 -4.70 26.08 20.11
CA ILE A 46 -3.79 27.18 19.74
C ILE A 46 -2.33 26.85 20.04
N ILE A 47 -2.05 26.08 21.09
CA ILE A 47 -0.68 25.71 21.47
C ILE A 47 -0.11 24.76 20.41
N MET A 48 -0.87 23.74 20.04
CA MET A 48 -0.48 22.78 19.00
C MET A 48 -0.37 23.41 17.60
N ALA A 49 -1.23 24.39 17.29
CA ALA A 49 -1.14 25.12 16.03
C ALA A 49 0.17 25.91 15.90
N ASN A 50 0.74 26.34 17.03
CA ASN A 50 2.03 27.04 17.09
C ASN A 50 3.24 26.11 17.29
N TRP A 51 3.03 24.79 17.25
CA TRP A 51 4.13 23.84 17.32
C TRP A 51 5.03 23.92 16.08
N SER A 52 6.33 23.83 16.31
CA SER A 52 7.32 23.76 15.24
C SER A 52 7.22 22.42 14.50
N ARG A 53 7.90 22.33 13.35
CA ARG A 53 7.97 21.09 12.57
C ARG A 53 8.53 19.93 13.40
N GLU A 54 9.51 20.16 14.27
CA GLU A 54 10.16 19.13 15.09
C GLU A 54 9.20 18.55 16.15
N MET A 55 8.34 19.41 16.70
CA MET A 55 7.29 18.97 17.63
C MET A 55 6.26 18.09 16.91
N TRP A 56 5.78 18.51 15.73
CA TRP A 56 4.90 17.69 14.91
C TRP A 56 5.57 16.40 14.43
N GLN A 57 6.88 16.46 14.13
CA GLN A 57 7.68 15.29 13.76
C GLN A 57 7.66 14.23 14.87
N SER A 58 7.68 14.64 16.13
CA SER A 58 7.60 13.72 17.28
C SER A 58 6.26 12.98 17.32
N VAL A 59 5.16 13.65 16.97
CA VAL A 59 3.82 13.03 16.89
C VAL A 59 3.79 12.00 15.77
N VAL A 60 4.21 12.35 14.55
CA VAL A 60 4.17 11.42 13.42
C VAL A 60 5.15 10.26 13.58
N ASN A 61 6.30 10.46 14.25
CA ASN A 61 7.20 9.37 14.61
C ASN A 61 6.54 8.38 15.58
N ARG A 62 5.71 8.86 16.51
CA ARG A 62 4.94 7.98 17.39
C ARG A 62 3.89 7.19 16.61
N VAL A 63 3.21 7.83 15.67
CA VAL A 63 2.26 7.16 14.77
C VAL A 63 2.97 6.06 13.96
N LEU A 64 4.13 6.38 13.37
CA LEU A 64 4.95 5.42 12.67
C LEU A 64 5.30 4.22 13.55
N ARG A 65 5.76 4.44 14.80
CA ARG A 65 6.09 3.34 15.74
C ARG A 65 4.88 2.47 16.09
N MET A 66 3.69 3.07 16.22
CA MET A 66 2.47 2.29 16.49
C MET A 66 2.10 1.43 15.29
N ILE A 67 2.18 1.98 14.07
CA ILE A 67 1.91 1.22 12.84
C ILE A 67 2.95 0.12 12.66
N THR A 68 4.23 0.42 12.89
CA THR A 68 5.31 -0.54 12.67
C THR A 68 5.38 -1.63 13.75
N SER A 69 4.78 -1.41 14.92
CA SER A 69 4.61 -2.45 15.93
C SER A 69 3.51 -3.46 15.61
N GLY A 70 2.68 -3.18 14.60
CA GLY A 70 1.56 -4.02 14.18
C GLY A 70 1.86 -4.91 12.96
N PRO A 71 0.83 -5.53 12.37
CA PRO A 71 0.98 -6.41 11.20
C PRO A 71 1.52 -5.70 9.95
N PHE A 72 1.60 -4.36 9.97
CA PHE A 72 2.12 -3.54 8.88
C PHE A 72 3.58 -3.10 9.08
N GLY A 73 4.28 -3.70 10.05
CA GLY A 73 5.68 -3.43 10.44
C GLY A 73 6.64 -3.02 9.35
N THR A 74 6.70 -3.83 8.30
CA THR A 74 7.69 -3.72 7.24
C THR A 74 7.27 -2.81 6.08
N HIS A 75 6.03 -2.33 6.07
CA HIS A 75 5.48 -1.52 4.97
C HIS A 75 5.68 -0.02 5.17
N PHE A 76 6.04 0.40 6.38
CA PHE A 76 6.21 1.80 6.75
C PHE A 76 7.61 2.04 7.31
N ALA A 77 8.46 2.72 6.54
CA ALA A 77 9.86 2.95 6.92
C ALA A 77 10.10 4.35 7.50
N THR A 78 9.40 5.36 6.97
CA THR A 78 9.62 6.77 7.30
C THR A 78 8.31 7.52 7.40
N ALA A 79 8.31 8.59 8.17
CA ALA A 79 7.21 9.53 8.29
C ALA A 79 7.79 10.94 8.48
N PHE A 80 7.11 11.96 7.95
CA PHE A 80 7.54 13.34 8.13
C PHE A 80 6.34 14.27 8.27
N ALA A 81 6.53 15.34 9.04
CA ALA A 81 5.54 16.41 9.18
C ALA A 81 5.87 17.60 8.26
N ILE A 82 4.83 18.18 7.66
CA ILE A 82 4.89 19.49 7.00
C ILE A 82 3.96 20.41 7.79
N VAL A 83 4.45 21.61 8.10
CA VAL A 83 3.66 22.69 8.68
C VAL A 83 3.41 23.70 7.57
N THR A 84 2.15 24.06 7.36
CA THR A 84 1.65 24.98 6.33
C THR A 84 0.87 26.12 6.96
#